data_AF-A0A8T6W8R6-F1
#
_entry.id   AF-A0A8T6W8R6-F1
#
_cell.length_a   1.000
_cell.length_b   1.000
_cell.length_c   1.000
_cell.angle_alpha   90.00
_cell.angle_beta   90.00
_cell.angle_gamma   90.00
#
_symmetry.space_group_name_H-M   'P 1'
#
loop_
_entity.id
_entity.type
_entity.pdbx_description
1 polymer ?
#
loop_
_entity_poly.entity_id
_entity_poly.type
_entity_poly.pdbx_seq_one_letter_code
_entity_poly.pdbx_strand_id
1 'polypeptide(L)'
;MQVSKLMLVSARTAPKSGGVDDILTALVFGKEKESLVAEMEKIGEERSISGFVRDAGNVRNSEAIVLIGVRGTKKFEMNCGACGYADCDEFEKAEKKA
;
A
#
# COMPACT_ATOMS: atom_id res chain seq x y z
N MET A 1 -17.25 0.39 10.35
CA MET A 1 -17.26 0.90 8.95
C MET A 1 -17.02 2.42 8.75
N GLN A 2 -17.69 3.34 9.47
CA GLN A 2 -17.53 4.80 9.27
C GLN A 2 -16.07 5.28 9.45
N VAL A 3 -15.39 4.78 10.49
CA VAL A 3 -13.99 5.12 10.79
C VAL A 3 -13.07 4.82 9.60
N SER A 4 -13.22 3.67 8.95
CA SER A 4 -12.39 3.28 7.81
C SER A 4 -12.53 4.24 6.63
N LYS A 5 -13.75 4.74 6.36
CA LYS A 5 -13.99 5.74 5.32
C LYS A 5 -13.31 7.07 5.64
N LEU A 6 -13.38 7.51 6.90
CA LEU A 6 -12.68 8.73 7.35
C LEU A 6 -11.16 8.57 7.25
N MET A 7 -10.62 7.40 7.58
CA MET A 7 -9.19 7.10 7.40
C MET A 7 -8.76 7.21 5.93
N LEU A 8 -9.57 6.71 4.99
CA LEU A 8 -9.28 6.86 3.56
C LEU A 8 -9.27 8.31 3.11
N VAL A 9 -10.23 9.11 3.56
CA VAL A 9 -10.27 10.56 3.30
C VAL A 9 -9.02 11.23 3.86
N SER A 10 -8.69 10.96 5.13
CA SER A 10 -7.50 11.52 5.77
C SER A 10 -6.21 11.17 5.03
N ALA A 11 -6.04 9.93 4.56
CA ALA A 11 -4.88 9.55 3.74
C ALA A 11 -4.84 10.31 2.42
N ARG A 12 -5.98 10.44 1.74
CA ARG A 12 -6.13 11.16 0.47
C ARG A 12 -5.89 12.66 0.61
N THR A 13 -6.22 13.26 1.73
CA THR A 13 -6.10 14.72 1.96
C THR A 13 -4.88 15.11 2.78
N ALA A 14 -4.12 14.15 3.33
CA ALA A 14 -2.85 14.42 4.00
C ALA A 14 -1.93 15.27 3.09
N PRO A 15 -1.06 16.14 3.64
CA PRO A 15 -0.10 16.91 2.85
C PRO A 15 0.90 15.98 2.17
N LYS A 16 1.14 16.20 0.87
CA LYS A 16 2.16 15.49 0.08
C LYS A 16 3.07 16.53 -0.56
N SER A 17 4.33 16.16 -0.69
CA SER A 17 5.33 16.86 -1.49
C SER A 17 4.74 17.30 -2.83
N GLY A 18 4.68 18.61 -3.07
CA GLY A 18 4.24 19.20 -4.34
C GLY A 18 2.73 19.13 -4.60
N GLY A 19 1.93 18.75 -3.59
CA GLY A 19 0.49 18.52 -3.78
C GLY A 19 0.17 17.33 -4.67
N VAL A 20 1.18 16.50 -5.00
CA VAL A 20 1.01 15.35 -5.88
C VAL A 20 0.44 14.19 -5.09
N ASP A 21 -0.77 13.81 -5.46
CA ASP A 21 -1.40 12.63 -4.92
C ASP A 21 -1.09 11.40 -5.78
N ASP A 22 -0.34 10.47 -5.20
CA ASP A 22 0.09 9.24 -5.89
C ASP A 22 -0.26 7.96 -5.12
N ILE A 23 -1.05 8.08 -4.05
CA ILE A 23 -1.52 6.93 -3.29
C ILE A 23 -2.73 6.29 -3.97
N LEU A 24 -2.90 5.00 -3.73
CA LEU A 24 -4.09 4.22 -4.03
C LEU A 24 -4.66 3.75 -2.69
N THR A 25 -5.98 3.71 -2.59
CA THR A 25 -6.66 3.36 -1.34
C THR A 25 -7.76 2.37 -1.63
N ALA A 26 -7.83 1.30 -0.85
CA ALA A 26 -8.92 0.32 -0.90
C ALA A 26 -9.39 -0.02 0.50
N LEU A 27 -10.66 -0.40 0.61
CA LEU A 27 -11.27 -0.87 1.85
C LEU A 27 -11.74 -2.30 1.63
N VAL A 28 -11.15 -3.24 2.37
CA VAL A 28 -11.43 -4.67 2.24
C VAL A 28 -12.18 -5.14 3.49
N PHE A 29 -13.35 -5.76 3.30
CA PHE A 29 -14.21 -6.23 4.39
C PHE A 29 -15.11 -7.39 3.92
N GLY A 30 -15.77 -8.06 4.86
CA GLY A 30 -16.67 -9.19 4.55
C GLY A 30 -15.94 -10.32 3.82
N LYS A 31 -16.53 -10.84 2.73
CA LYS A 31 -15.97 -11.97 1.98
C LYS A 31 -14.59 -11.69 1.37
N GLU A 32 -14.36 -10.45 0.91
CA GLU A 32 -13.08 -10.08 0.30
C GLU A 32 -11.93 -10.13 1.33
N LYS A 33 -12.22 -9.79 2.59
CA LYS A 33 -11.26 -9.93 3.70
C LYS A 33 -10.89 -11.40 3.94
N GLU A 34 -11.88 -12.30 3.92
CA GLU A 34 -11.59 -13.73 4.11
C GLU A 34 -10.76 -14.31 2.96
N SER A 35 -11.00 -13.86 1.72
CA SER A 35 -10.14 -14.21 0.58
C SER A 35 -8.71 -13.69 0.74
N LEU A 36 -8.53 -12.47 1.26
CA LEU A 36 -7.21 -11.92 1.57
C LEU A 36 -6.49 -12.74 2.64
N VAL A 37 -7.18 -13.12 3.73
CA VAL A 37 -6.61 -13.95 4.79
C VAL A 37 -6.15 -15.30 4.24
N ALA A 38 -6.98 -15.97 3.44
CA ALA A 38 -6.65 -17.26 2.85
C ALA A 38 -5.41 -17.19 1.94
N GLU A 39 -5.29 -16.12 1.14
CA GLU A 39 -4.11 -15.94 0.29
C GLU A 39 -2.85 -15.64 1.11
N MET A 40 -2.97 -14.87 2.21
CA MET A 40 -1.85 -14.64 3.13
C MET A 40 -1.39 -15.93 3.81
N GLU A 41 -2.31 -16.78 4.28
CA GLU A 41 -1.99 -18.10 4.87
C GLU A 41 -1.26 -18.97 3.85
N LYS A 42 -1.81 -19.08 2.63
CA LYS A 42 -1.22 -19.83 1.52
C LYS A 42 0.21 -19.37 1.19
N ILE A 43 0.45 -18.06 1.07
CA ILE A 43 1.79 -17.50 0.84
C ILE A 43 2.75 -17.88 1.97
N GLY A 44 2.29 -17.81 3.21
CA GLY A 44 3.08 -18.16 4.38
C GLY A 44 3.50 -19.63 4.38
N GLU A 45 2.59 -20.53 4.00
CA GLU A 45 2.86 -21.96 3.88
C GLU A 45 3.80 -22.26 2.70
N GLU A 46 3.48 -21.80 1.49
CA GLU A 46 4.25 -22.06 0.26
C GLU A 46 5.69 -21.55 0.36
N ARG A 47 5.90 -20.40 1.01
CA ARG A 47 7.22 -19.76 1.13
C ARG A 47 7.91 -20.02 2.46
N SER A 48 7.29 -20.77 3.38
CA SER A 48 7.77 -21.01 4.75
C SER A 48 8.05 -19.71 5.53
N ILE A 49 7.21 -18.70 5.35
CA ILE A 49 7.29 -17.40 6.04
C ILE A 49 6.21 -17.33 7.10
N SER A 50 6.54 -17.76 8.33
CA SER A 50 5.58 -17.79 9.46
C SER A 50 4.94 -16.43 9.78
N GLY A 51 5.62 -15.33 9.44
CA GLY A 51 5.09 -13.97 9.58
C GLY A 51 3.78 -13.74 8.82
N PHE A 52 3.65 -14.31 7.61
CA PHE A 52 2.43 -14.19 6.80
C PHE A 52 1.24 -14.88 7.46
N VAL A 53 1.43 -16.07 8.03
CA VAL A 53 0.37 -16.82 8.73
C VAL A 53 -0.08 -16.06 9.99
N ARG A 54 0.87 -15.54 10.77
CA ARG A 54 0.56 -14.72 11.95
C ARG A 54 -0.25 -13.47 11.57
N ASP A 55 0.20 -12.75 10.53
CA ASP A 55 -0.46 -11.50 10.12
C ASP A 55 -1.81 -11.74 9.44
N ALA A 56 -2.00 -12.89 8.79
CA ALA A 56 -3.30 -13.32 8.33
C ALA A 56 -4.29 -13.45 9.51
N GLY A 57 -3.84 -13.94 10.66
CA GLY A 57 -4.61 -13.94 11.90
C GLY A 57 -5.02 -12.54 12.37
N ASN A 58 -4.10 -11.56 12.31
CA ASN A 58 -4.39 -10.16 12.63
C ASN A 58 -5.46 -9.57 11.68
N VAL A 59 -5.35 -9.88 10.39
CA VAL A 59 -6.33 -9.46 9.38
C VAL A 59 -7.69 -10.10 9.65
N ARG A 60 -7.73 -11.40 9.94
CA ARG A 60 -8.97 -12.14 10.25
C ARG A 60 -9.72 -11.51 11.42
N ASN A 61 -8.98 -11.15 12.47
CA ASN A 61 -9.51 -10.55 13.70
C ASN A 61 -9.91 -9.07 13.55
N SER A 62 -9.67 -8.44 12.41
CA SER A 62 -10.04 -7.04 12.14
C SER A 62 -11.44 -6.93 11.51
N GLU A 63 -12.20 -5.87 11.82
CA GLU A 63 -13.51 -5.61 11.20
C GLU A 63 -13.38 -5.30 9.70
N ALA A 64 -12.37 -4.52 9.34
CA ALA A 64 -12.05 -4.13 7.96
C ALA A 64 -10.57 -3.78 7.84
N ILE A 65 -10.03 -3.86 6.63
CA ILE A 65 -8.66 -3.51 6.30
C ILE A 65 -8.64 -2.29 5.40
N VAL A 66 -7.88 -1.28 5.82
CA VAL A 66 -7.55 -0.12 5.00
C VAL A 66 -6.23 -0.40 4.30
N LEU A 67 -6.28 -0.58 2.98
CA LEU A 67 -5.09 -0.75 2.16
C LEU A 67 -4.68 0.61 1.57
N ILE A 68 -3.41 0.96 1.76
CA ILE A 68 -2.79 2.15 1.17
C ILE A 68 -1.60 1.68 0.33
N GLY A 69 -1.71 1.84 -0.98
CA GLY A 69 -0.62 1.63 -1.93
C GLY A 69 -0.08 2.96 -2.45
N VAL A 70 1.10 2.92 -3.06
CA VAL A 70 1.70 4.08 -3.75
C VAL A 70 2.06 3.62 -5.16
N ARG A 71 1.69 4.40 -6.20
CA ARG A 71 2.13 4.05 -7.57
C ARG A 71 3.64 4.19 -7.67
N GLY A 72 4.21 5.26 -7.12
CA GLY A 72 5.65 5.46 -7.06
C GLY A 72 6.24 5.71 -8.44
N THR A 73 5.46 6.36 -9.32
CA THR A 73 5.82 6.59 -10.73
C THR A 73 5.85 8.07 -11.09
N LYS A 74 5.70 8.97 -10.11
CA LYS A 74 5.69 10.42 -10.34
C LYS A 74 6.91 11.07 -9.71
N LYS A 75 7.65 11.85 -10.51
CA LYS A 75 8.76 12.67 -10.01
C LYS A 75 8.25 13.84 -9.18
N PHE A 76 9.09 14.33 -8.29
CA PHE A 76 8.79 15.49 -7.44
C PHE A 76 9.31 16.82 -8.04
N GLU A 77 10.12 16.78 -9.10
CA GLU A 77 10.65 17.96 -9.84
C GLU A 77 11.65 18.84 -9.07
N MET A 78 12.29 18.32 -8.02
CA MET A 78 13.34 19.03 -7.27
C MET A 78 14.69 18.31 -7.19
N ASN A 79 14.87 17.20 -7.92
CA ASN A 79 16.10 16.40 -7.90
C ASN A 79 16.61 16.09 -6.48
N CYS A 80 15.69 15.76 -5.56
CA CYS A 80 16.01 15.65 -4.14
C CYS A 80 16.73 14.36 -3.73
N GLY A 81 16.84 13.38 -4.63
CA GLY A 81 17.49 12.08 -4.36
C GLY A 81 16.74 11.14 -3.41
N ALA A 82 15.57 11.52 -2.89
CA ALA A 82 14.82 10.69 -1.92
C ALA A 82 14.32 9.36 -2.49
N CYS A 83 14.18 9.25 -3.81
CA CYS A 83 13.84 8.01 -4.52
C CYS A 83 15.05 7.11 -4.83
N GLY A 84 16.28 7.54 -4.50
CA GLY A 84 17.51 6.78 -4.74
C GLY A 84 18.13 6.99 -6.13
N TYR A 85 17.57 7.86 -6.97
CA TYR A 85 18.13 8.24 -8.28
C TYR A 85 18.89 9.56 -8.20
N ALA A 86 19.82 9.80 -9.12
CA ALA A 86 20.66 11.01 -9.13
C ALA A 86 19.82 12.27 -9.40
N ASP A 87 18.82 12.16 -10.26
CA ASP A 87 17.88 13.23 -10.58
C ASP A 87 16.48 12.68 -10.93
N CYS A 88 15.53 13.59 -11.14
CA CYS A 88 14.15 13.25 -11.44
C CYS A 88 13.96 12.66 -12.85
N ASP A 89 14.87 12.93 -13.80
CA ASP A 89 14.76 12.40 -15.16
C ASP A 89 15.25 10.95 -15.23
N GLU A 90 16.26 10.60 -14.45
CA GLU A 90 16.68 9.21 -14.25
C GLU A 90 15.55 8.39 -13.60
N PHE A 91 14.90 8.93 -12.56
CA PHE A 91 13.73 8.31 -11.94
C PHE A 91 12.60 8.09 -12.94
N GLU A 92 12.29 9.07 -13.78
CA GLU A 92 11.18 8.99 -14.74
C GLU A 92 11.42 7.94 -15.83
N LYS A 93 12.67 7.74 -16.23
CA LYS A 93 13.07 6.69 -17.20
C LYS A 93 13.10 5.29 -16.59
N ALA A 94 13.14 5.19 -15.26
CA ALA A 94 13.22 3.90 -14.60
C ALA A 94 11.90 3.14 -14.71
N GLU A 95 11.96 1.90 -15.20
CA GLU A 95 10.80 1.03 -15.18
C GLU A 95 10.52 0.55 -13.76
N LYS A 96 9.24 0.65 -13.36
CA LYS A 96 8.81 0.10 -12.08
C LYS A 96 8.97 -1.42 -12.11
N LYS A 97 9.87 -1.93 -11.28
CA LYS A 97 9.99 -3.38 -11.05
C LYS A 97 8.76 -3.87 -10.30
N ALA A 98 8.05 -4.84 -10.88
CA ALA A 98 6.88 -5.48 -10.31
C ALA A 98 7.27 -6.47 -9.20
#